data_AF-A0A978T0W4-F1
#
_entry.id   AF-A0A978T0W4-F1
#
_cell.length_a   1.000
_cell.length_b   1.000
_cell.length_c   1.000
_cell.angle_alpha   90.00
_cell.angle_beta   90.00
_cell.angle_gamma   90.00
#
_symmetry.space_group_name_H-M   'P 1'
#
loop_
_entity.id
_entity.type
_entity.pdbx_description
1 polymer ?
#
loop_
_entity_poly.entity_id
_entity_poly.type
_entity_poly.pdbx_seq_one_letter_code
_entity_poly.pdbx_strand_id
1 'polypeptide(L)' 'MARWIKISYEREKQVYAIDLERIGAFSISLNGRLTLYLPNNEPLVLTQQSDPQAYHQILDYIKETTGLVLP' A
#
# COMPACT_ATOMS: atom_id res chain seq x y z
N MET A 1 9.25 6.79 12.33
CA MET A 1 8.16 7.77 12.50
C MET A 1 6.94 7.16 11.84
N ALA A 2 5.95 6.71 12.61
CA ALA A 2 4.87 5.88 12.06
C ALA A 2 4.12 6.61 10.94
N ARG A 3 4.19 6.07 9.71
CA ARG A 3 3.54 6.62 8.53
C ARG A 3 2.24 5.87 8.31
N TRP A 4 1.18 6.37 8.92
CA TRP A 4 -0.15 5.81 8.79
C TRP A 4 -0.82 6.30 7.52
N ILE A 5 -1.29 5.36 6.71
CA ILE A 5 -2.15 5.66 5.56
C ILE A 5 -3.52 5.04 5.74
N LYS A 6 -4.51 5.70 5.15
CA LYS A 6 -5.89 5.21 5.12
C LYS A 6 -6.14 4.62 3.75
N ILE A 7 -6.63 3.40 3.74
CA ILE A 7 -6.98 2.64 2.54
C ILE A 7 -8.49 2.42 2.58
N SER A 8 -9.15 2.86 1.52
CA SER A 8 -10.57 2.67 1.31
C SER A 8 -10.76 1.33 0.62
N TYR A 9 -11.22 0.32 1.36
CA TYR A 9 -11.46 -1.01 0.83
C TYR A 9 -12.97 -1.26 0.75
N GLU A 10 -13.43 -1.85 -0.36
CA GLU A 10 -14.85 -2.05 -0.70
C GLU A 10 -15.74 -0.79 -0.59
N ARG A 11 -15.75 0.02 -1.67
CA ARG A 11 -16.73 1.10 -1.91
C ARG A 11 -17.16 1.84 -0.64
N GLU A 12 -16.23 2.62 -0.08
CA GLU A 12 -16.49 3.66 0.93
C GLU A 12 -16.97 3.19 2.31
N LYS A 13 -17.17 1.88 2.56
CA LYS A 13 -17.73 1.42 3.85
C LYS A 13 -16.70 0.99 4.88
N GLN A 14 -15.46 0.68 4.49
CA GLN A 14 -14.39 0.32 5.44
C GLN A 14 -13.09 1.07 5.15
N VAL A 15 -12.68 1.89 6.10
CA VAL A 15 -11.40 2.60 6.09
C VAL A 15 -10.41 1.80 6.92
N TYR A 16 -9.42 1.21 6.26
CA TYR A 16 -8.32 0.50 6.89
C TYR A 16 -7.16 1.46 7.12
N ALA A 17 -6.66 1.54 8.35
CA ALA A 17 -5.44 2.28 8.66
C ALA A 17 -4.28 1.30 8.72
N ILE A 18 -3.27 1.47 7.86
CA ILE A 18 -2.04 0.68 7.92
C ILE A 18 -0.84 1.55 8.21
N ASP A 19 0.10 0.99 8.98
CA ASP A 19 1.40 1.61 9.23
C ASP A 19 2.41 1.12 8.20
N LEU A 20 2.91 2.05 7.38
CA LEU A 20 3.88 1.75 6.34
C LEU A 20 5.23 1.29 6.90
N GLU A 21 5.59 1.70 8.13
CA GLU A 21 6.83 1.25 8.78
C GLU A 21 6.77 -0.22 9.20
N ARG A 22 5.56 -0.81 9.29
CA ARG A 22 5.36 -2.22 9.62
C ARG A 22 5.30 -3.13 8.41
N ILE A 23 5.42 -2.60 7.20
CA ILE A 23 5.45 -3.41 5.98
C ILE A 23 6.76 -4.21 5.98
N GLY A 24 6.65 -5.53 6.09
CA GLY A 24 7.79 -6.43 6.04
C GLY A 24 8.26 -6.71 4.61
N ALA A 25 7.31 -6.79 3.67
CA ALA A 25 7.59 -6.94 2.26
C ALA A 25 6.48 -6.36 1.39
N PHE A 26 6.80 -6.06 0.14
CA PHE A 26 5.82 -5.61 -0.85
C PHE A 26 6.06 -6.33 -2.18
N SER A 27 5.01 -6.43 -2.99
CA SER A 27 5.11 -6.91 -4.37
C SER A 27 4.19 -6.11 -5.27
N ILE A 28 4.70 -5.67 -6.42
CA ILE A 28 3.89 -5.06 -7.48
C ILE A 28 3.80 -6.04 -8.63
N SER A 29 2.57 -6.31 -9.06
CA SER A 29 2.28 -7.07 -10.27
C SER A 29 2.19 -6.12 -11.47
N LEU A 30 2.52 -6.63 -12.67
CA LEU A 30 2.47 -5.89 -13.95
C LEU A 30 1.11 -5.24 -14.26
N ASN A 31 0.04 -5.73 -13.65
CA ASN A 31 -1.32 -5.17 -13.78
C ASN A 31 -1.60 -4.00 -12.80
N GLY A 32 -0.57 -3.44 -12.15
CA GLY A 32 -0.72 -2.34 -11.19
C GLY A 32 -1.37 -2.80 -9.87
N ARG A 33 -1.29 -4.10 -9.56
CA ARG A 33 -1.74 -4.65 -8.29
C ARG A 33 -0.58 -4.67 -7.31
N LEU A 34 -0.67 -3.83 -6.29
CA LEU A 34 0.26 -3.74 -5.18
C LEU A 34 -0.22 -4.67 -4.06
N THR A 35 0.66 -5.50 -3.53
CA THR A 35 0.37 -6.36 -2.38
C THR A 35 1.39 -6.05 -1.29
N LEU A 36 0.91 -5.74 -0.09
CA LEU A 36 1.71 -5.42 1.08
C LEU A 36 1.62 -6.57 2.08
N TYR A 37 2.78 -7.10 2.47
CA TYR A 37 2.89 -8.15 3.47
C TYR A 37 3.22 -7.51 4.81
N LEU A 38 2.26 -7.60 5.72
CA LEU A 38 2.40 -7.18 7.11
C LEU A 38 2.76 -8.42 7.95
N PRO A 39 3.66 -8.30 8.93
CA PRO A 39 4.14 -9.45 9.71
C PRO A 39 3.05 -10.14 10.54
N ASN A 40 1.98 -9.42 10.89
CA ASN A 40 0.91 -9.93 11.79
C ASN A 40 -0.49 -9.91 11.17
N ASN A 41 -0.63 -9.46 9.92
CA ASN A 41 -1.93 -9.26 9.28
C ASN A 41 -1.97 -9.96 7.91
N GLU A 42 -3.18 -10.19 7.41
CA GLU A 42 -3.37 -10.67 6.05
C GLU A 42 -2.74 -9.70 5.03
N PRO A 43 -2.20 -10.23 3.92
CA PRO A 43 -1.59 -9.42 2.89
C PRO A 43 -2.62 -8.47 2.29
N LEU A 44 -2.34 -7.18 2.34
CA LEU A 44 -3.24 -6.17 1.84
C LEU A 44 -3.00 -5.95 0.36
N VAL A 45 -4.03 -6.17 -0.44
CA VAL A 45 -3.99 -5.97 -1.88
C VAL A 45 -4.63 -4.62 -2.20
N LEU A 46 -3.89 -3.76 -2.90
CA LEU A 46 -4.37 -2.47 -3.38
C LEU A 46 -4.17 -2.35 -4.88
N THR A 47 -5.13 -1.74 -5.57
CA THR A 47 -5.00 -1.37 -6.98
C THR A 47 -5.29 0.11 -7.15
N GLN A 48 -4.71 0.73 -8.19
CA GLN A 48 -4.97 2.14 -8.52
C GLN A 48 -6.47 2.44 -8.72
N GLN A 49 -7.26 1.46 -9.18
CA GLN A 49 -8.71 1.62 -9.37
C GLN A 49 -9.50 1.59 -8.06
N SER A 50 -9.01 0.90 -7.03
CA SER A 50 -9.68 0.79 -5.74
C SER A 50 -9.51 2.04 -4.89
N ASP A 51 -8.27 2.51 -4.76
CA ASP A 51 -7.93 3.72 -3.99
C ASP A 51 -6.66 4.34 -4.61
N PRO A 52 -6.81 5.24 -5.60
CA PRO A 52 -5.68 5.83 -6.30
C PRO A 52 -4.83 6.71 -5.37
N GLN A 53 -5.44 7.32 -4.35
CA GLN A 53 -4.73 8.18 -3.41
C GLN A 53 -3.81 7.35 -2.53
N ALA A 54 -4.33 6.30 -1.88
CA ALA A 54 -3.52 5.43 -1.06
C ALA A 54 -2.46 4.70 -1.89
N TYR A 55 -2.79 4.30 -3.12
CA TYR A 55 -1.84 3.64 -4.03
C TYR A 55 -0.62 4.53 -4.32
N HIS A 56 -0.83 5.80 -4.66
CA HIS A 56 0.26 6.75 -4.89
C HIS A 56 1.08 6.99 -3.62
N GLN A 57 0.44 7.15 -2.46
CA GLN A 57 1.16 7.35 -1.19
C GLN A 57 2.09 6.18 -0.85
N ILE A 58 1.66 4.94 -1.11
CA ILE A 58 2.49 3.76 -0.88
C ILE A 58 3.64 3.70 -1.88
N LEU A 59 3.39 4.02 -3.16
CA LEU A 59 4.44 4.06 -4.17
C LEU A 59 5.52 5.10 -3.83
N ASP A 60 5.11 6.30 -3.42
CA ASP A 60 6.04 7.34 -3.00
C ASP A 60 6.84 6.91 -1.77
N TYR A 61 6.20 6.26 -0.79
CA TYR A 61 6.92 5.71 0.36
C TYR A 61 7.93 4.64 -0.02
N ILE A 62 7.56 3.70 -0.90
CA ILE A 62 8.47 2.66 -1.38
C ILE A 62 9.64 3.30 -2.12
N LYS A 63 9.38 4.30 -2.97
CA LYS A 63 10.41 5.04 -3.70
C LYS A 63 11.35 5.79 -2.76
N GLU A 64 10.84 6.47 -1.73
CA GLU A 64 11.66 7.14 -0.72
C GLU A 64 12.51 6.15 0.08
N THR A 65 11.97 4.97 0.39
CA THR A 65 12.64 3.98 1.25
C THR A 65 13.67 3.14 0.50
N THR A 66 13.33 2.73 -0.72
CA THR A 66 14.14 1.78 -1.52
C THR A 66 14.88 2.43 -2.68
N GLY A 67 14.53 3.66 -3.05
CA GLY A 67 15.04 4.33 -4.26
C GLY A 67 14.50 3.74 -5.58
N LEU A 68 13.61 2.75 -5.52
CA LEU A 68 13.06 2.09 -6.70
C LEU A 68 12.00 2.97 -7.35
N VAL A 69 12.13 3.18 -8.65
CA VAL A 69 11.11 3.83 -9.48
C VAL A 69 10.23 2.72 -10.04
N LEU A 70 9.01 2.66 -9.53
CA LEU A 70 8.00 1.69 -9.96
C LEU A 70 7.12 2.33 -11.06
N PRO A 71 6.68 1.55 -12.06
CA PRO A 71 5.94 2.04 -13.23
C PRO A 71 4.52 2.49 -12.92
#